data_AF-A0A9E1N5Z6-F1
#
_entry.id   AF-A0A9E1N5Z6-F1
#
_cell.length_a   1.000
_cell.length_b   1.000
_cell.length_c   1.000
_cell.angle_alpha   90.00
_cell.angle_beta   90.00
_cell.angle_gamma   90.00
#
_symmetry.space_group_name_H-M   'P 1'
#
loop_
_entity.id
_entity.type
_entity.pdbx_description
1 polymer ?
#
loop_
_entity_poly.entity_id
_entity_poly.type
_entity_poly.pdbx_seq_one_letter_code
_entity_poly.pdbx_strand_id
1 'polypeptide(L)'
;MQNYPRLFIKAGLIYALIGALLGIVISINPSLSHPLRFIHIHLNLLGFMTMMVAGVAYHVLPRFSARTLPWPGGMKVQFILQNTGLIGMVAVQGFGSWRGGEHQPIFVFFALLAGVAFGIMFYNLYFVLSPSAEEEAPPTKITGDMKVGIVLDQFPSSLTIFIENGFQALANPTARQTFAKMVSIDKACEKHGVSSAEFLEKLNQEIFSKETSSASGETDSAGQEIQRGEMCEGDTRVGSLIKTYLTTKSVFEKHYGEGCFSCPGQVYETVAQTASMHNVDLELILAEINIEIEKELKAS
;
A
#
# COMPACT_ATOMS: atom_id res chain seq x y z
N MET A 1 4.67 12.23 21.80
CA MET A 1 3.79 12.86 20.78
C MET A 1 2.37 12.34 20.96
N GLN A 2 1.32 13.16 20.80
CA GLN A 2 -0.07 12.70 20.92
C GLN A 2 -0.46 11.83 19.71
N ASN A 3 -1.05 10.66 19.95
CA ASN A 3 -1.49 9.75 18.89
C ASN A 3 -2.88 10.17 18.36
N TYR A 4 -2.90 11.18 17.49
CA TYR A 4 -4.13 11.72 16.89
C TYR A 4 -5.02 10.66 16.20
N PRO A 5 -4.48 9.70 15.41
CA PRO A 5 -5.29 8.59 14.85
C PRO A 5 -6.20 7.90 15.87
N ARG A 6 -5.71 7.65 17.10
CA ARG A 6 -6.50 7.07 18.19
C ARG A 6 -7.58 8.00 18.74
N LEU A 7 -7.36 9.32 18.70
CA LEU A 7 -8.36 10.33 19.11
C LEU A 7 -9.50 10.43 18.10
N PHE A 8 -9.19 10.40 16.80
CA PHE A 8 -10.17 10.31 15.72
C PHE A 8 -11.11 9.11 15.90
N ILE A 9 -10.55 7.90 16.10
CA ILE A 9 -11.36 6.68 16.33
C ILE A 9 -12.23 6.82 17.59
N LYS A 10 -11.68 7.29 18.71
CA LYS A 10 -12.44 7.49 19.96
C LYS A 10 -13.59 8.49 19.79
N ALA A 11 -13.35 9.62 19.14
CA ALA A 11 -14.39 10.62 18.86
C ALA A 11 -15.47 10.04 17.94
N GLY A 12 -15.09 9.33 16.88
CA GLY A 12 -16.01 8.68 15.96
C GLY A 12 -16.95 7.69 16.67
N LEU A 13 -16.43 6.85 17.57
CA LEU A 13 -17.23 5.91 18.36
C LEU A 13 -18.21 6.62 19.32
N ILE A 14 -17.81 7.75 19.93
CA ILE A 14 -18.70 8.56 20.76
C ILE A 14 -19.84 9.15 19.91
N TYR A 15 -19.52 9.70 18.73
CA TYR A 15 -20.53 10.22 17.82
C TYR A 15 -21.47 9.14 17.26
N ALA A 16 -20.97 7.93 17.01
CA ALA A 16 -21.80 6.78 16.62
C ALA A 16 -22.81 6.42 17.71
N LEU A 17 -22.38 6.36 18.97
CA LEU A 17 -23.26 6.05 20.10
C LEU A 17 -24.37 7.11 20.24
N ILE A 18 -24.03 8.39 20.19
CA ILE A 18 -25.01 9.49 20.24
C ILE A 18 -25.94 9.44 19.02
N GLY A 19 -25.39 9.19 17.83
CA GLY A 19 -26.15 9.04 16.58
C GLY A 19 -27.17 7.90 16.64
N ALA A 20 -26.77 6.73 17.16
CA ALA A 20 -27.64 5.57 17.33
C ALA A 20 -28.75 5.84 18.36
N LEU A 21 -28.44 6.45 19.50
CA LEU A 21 -29.43 6.84 20.51
C LEU A 21 -30.46 7.83 19.94
N LEU A 22 -30.01 8.83 19.16
CA LEU A 22 -30.92 9.74 18.45
C LEU A 22 -31.80 9.00 17.42
N GLY A 23 -31.26 7.98 16.75
CA GLY A 23 -32.03 7.12 15.85
C GLY A 23 -33.18 6.42 16.58
N ILE A 24 -32.90 5.83 17.75
CA ILE A 24 -33.90 5.19 18.61
C ILE A 24 -34.96 6.20 19.07
N VAL A 25 -34.56 7.40 19.49
CA VAL A 25 -35.51 8.47 19.90
C VAL A 25 -36.44 8.87 18.75
N ILE A 26 -35.92 9.02 17.53
CA ILE A 26 -36.72 9.32 16.33
C ILE A 26 -37.67 8.16 16.00
N SER A 27 -37.24 6.90 16.17
CA SER A 27 -38.10 5.73 15.96
C SER A 27 -39.22 5.60 16.99
N ILE A 28 -38.98 5.96 18.25
CA ILE A 28 -40.00 5.97 19.32
C ILE A 28 -40.99 7.12 19.12
N ASN A 29 -40.52 8.31 18.72
CA ASN A 29 -41.37 9.46 18.45
C ASN A 29 -41.05 10.10 17.08
N PRO A 30 -41.71 9.64 15.99
CA PRO A 30 -41.49 10.15 14.64
C PRO A 30 -41.73 11.65 14.45
N SER A 31 -42.48 12.33 15.34
CA SER A 31 -42.65 13.78 15.27
C SER A 31 -41.34 14.55 15.47
N LEU A 32 -40.38 13.97 16.20
CA LEU A 32 -39.03 14.53 16.40
C LEU A 32 -38.11 14.34 15.19
N SER A 33 -38.54 13.62 14.14
CA SER A 33 -37.73 13.38 12.95
C SER A 33 -37.31 14.67 12.26
N HIS A 34 -38.21 15.64 12.06
CA HIS A 34 -37.88 16.88 11.36
C HIS A 34 -36.76 17.70 12.04
N PRO A 35 -36.83 18.04 13.35
CA PRO A 35 -35.76 18.78 14.02
C PRO A 35 -34.46 17.96 14.20
N LEU A 36 -34.57 16.66 14.54
CA LEU A 36 -33.40 15.85 14.90
C LEU A 36 -32.68 15.19 13.71
N ARG A 37 -33.33 15.03 12.54
CA ARG A 37 -32.75 14.36 11.36
C ARG A 37 -31.44 15.00 10.91
N PHE A 38 -31.36 16.34 10.93
CA PHE A 38 -30.11 17.02 10.61
C PHE A 38 -28.97 16.60 11.56
N ILE A 39 -29.23 16.65 12.86
CA ILE A 39 -28.26 16.31 13.91
C ILE A 39 -27.83 14.85 13.79
N HIS A 40 -28.80 13.93 13.68
CA HIS A 40 -28.54 12.49 13.50
C HIS A 40 -27.68 12.20 12.26
N ILE A 41 -27.96 12.83 11.11
CA ILE A 41 -27.16 12.62 9.88
C ILE A 41 -25.73 13.14 10.06
N HIS A 42 -25.54 14.36 10.59
CA HIS A 42 -24.19 14.95 10.66
C HIS A 42 -23.33 14.29 11.75
N LEU A 43 -23.92 13.87 12.87
CA LEU A 43 -23.19 13.07 13.87
C LEU A 43 -22.75 11.72 13.31
N ASN A 44 -23.58 11.03 12.52
CA ASN A 44 -23.19 9.75 11.91
C ASN A 44 -22.20 9.92 10.74
N LEU A 45 -22.36 10.93 9.88
CA LEU A 45 -21.53 11.09 8.68
C LEU A 45 -20.22 11.86 8.96
N LEU A 46 -20.31 13.08 9.50
CA LEU A 46 -19.14 13.92 9.80
C LEU A 46 -18.48 13.57 11.13
N GLY A 47 -19.27 13.05 12.08
CA GLY A 47 -18.78 12.60 13.39
C GLY A 47 -18.24 11.17 13.36
N PHE A 48 -19.08 10.17 13.08
CA PHE A 48 -18.63 8.78 13.07
C PHE A 48 -17.82 8.43 11.81
N MET A 49 -18.44 8.42 10.62
CA MET A 49 -17.80 7.88 9.41
C MET A 49 -16.51 8.65 9.04
N THR A 50 -16.56 9.98 9.00
CA THR A 50 -15.39 10.79 8.62
C THR A 50 -14.24 10.67 9.63
N MET A 51 -14.53 10.64 10.94
CA MET A 51 -13.47 10.47 11.95
C MET A 51 -12.91 9.05 11.96
N MET A 52 -13.74 8.02 11.74
CA MET A 52 -13.26 6.64 11.61
C MET A 52 -12.33 6.47 10.40
N VAL A 53 -12.73 7.00 9.24
CA VAL A 53 -11.90 7.00 8.02
C VAL A 53 -10.59 7.75 8.27
N ALA A 54 -10.62 8.96 8.82
CA ALA A 54 -9.40 9.71 9.13
C ALA A 54 -8.48 8.96 10.10
N GLY A 55 -9.04 8.42 11.19
CA GLY A 55 -8.27 7.72 12.22
C GLY A 55 -7.62 6.43 11.74
N VAL A 56 -8.32 5.65 10.89
CA VAL A 56 -7.75 4.44 10.27
C VAL A 56 -6.76 4.81 9.18
N ALA A 57 -7.12 5.71 8.24
CA ALA A 57 -6.27 6.06 7.10
C ALA A 57 -4.93 6.69 7.53
N TYR A 58 -4.93 7.58 8.51
CA TYR A 58 -3.69 8.16 9.07
C TYR A 58 -2.81 7.15 9.82
N HIS A 59 -3.36 6.01 10.21
CA HIS A 59 -2.56 4.91 10.77
C HIS A 59 -2.06 3.97 9.66
N VAL A 60 -2.92 3.65 8.69
CA VAL A 60 -2.70 2.56 7.74
C VAL A 60 -1.94 3.00 6.49
N LEU A 61 -2.37 4.07 5.81
CA LEU A 61 -1.80 4.46 4.51
C LEU A 61 -0.30 4.82 4.58
N PRO A 62 0.21 5.56 5.60
CA PRO A 62 1.64 5.83 5.71
C PRO A 62 2.52 4.58 5.76
N ARG A 63 1.97 3.46 6.28
CA ARG A 63 2.68 2.19 6.35
C ARG A 63 2.64 1.42 5.04
N PHE A 64 1.49 1.39 4.36
CA PHE A 64 1.37 0.75 3.04
C PHE A 64 2.18 1.49 1.97
N SER A 65 2.19 2.82 1.99
CA SER A 65 2.98 3.64 1.06
C SER A 65 4.45 3.81 1.48
N ALA A 66 4.88 3.21 2.60
CA ALA A 66 6.21 3.37 3.21
C ALA A 66 6.68 4.85 3.35
N ARG A 67 5.74 5.78 3.54
CA ARG A 67 5.96 7.24 3.46
C ARG A 67 5.36 7.96 4.66
N THR A 68 5.95 9.07 5.06
CA THR A 68 5.35 9.95 6.07
C THR A 68 4.19 10.74 5.47
N LEU A 69 3.23 11.17 6.31
CA LEU A 69 2.17 12.07 5.86
C LEU A 69 2.76 13.42 5.38
N PRO A 70 2.28 13.99 4.26
CA PRO A 70 2.74 15.28 3.74
C PRO A 70 2.68 16.43 4.75
N TRP A 71 1.61 16.50 5.55
CA TRP A 71 1.47 17.45 6.65
C TRP A 71 1.03 16.77 7.96
N PRO A 72 1.97 16.23 8.75
CA PRO A 72 1.65 15.51 9.98
C PRO A 72 0.98 16.38 11.04
N GLY A 73 1.34 17.67 11.11
CA GLY A 73 0.69 18.67 11.96
C GLY A 73 -0.78 18.92 11.58
N GLY A 74 -1.13 18.72 10.31
CA GLY A 74 -2.49 18.86 9.78
C GLY A 74 -3.51 17.95 10.48
N MET A 75 -3.10 16.75 10.92
CA MET A 75 -3.97 15.85 11.69
C MET A 75 -4.56 16.51 12.94
N LYS A 76 -3.75 17.31 13.67
CA LYS A 76 -4.20 18.05 14.86
C LYS A 76 -5.18 19.14 14.47
N VAL A 77 -4.86 19.90 13.42
CA VAL A 77 -5.67 21.02 12.94
C VAL A 77 -7.02 20.51 12.46
N GLN A 78 -7.06 19.47 11.62
CA GLN A 78 -8.27 18.78 11.21
C GLN A 78 -9.08 18.31 12.42
N PHE A 79 -8.46 17.63 13.40
CA PHE A 79 -9.21 17.09 14.54
C PHE A 79 -9.94 18.20 15.30
N ILE A 80 -9.27 19.34 15.55
CA ILE A 80 -9.87 20.49 16.22
C ILE A 80 -10.98 21.09 15.35
N LEU A 81 -10.69 21.43 14.09
CA LEU A 81 -11.64 22.08 13.18
C LEU A 81 -12.89 21.22 12.91
N GLN A 82 -12.72 19.90 12.69
CA GLN A 82 -13.83 18.98 12.45
C GLN A 82 -14.75 18.87 13.67
N ASN A 83 -14.20 18.73 14.89
CA ASN A 83 -15.00 18.67 16.11
C ASN A 83 -15.70 20.03 16.38
N THR A 84 -14.99 21.15 16.24
CA THR A 84 -15.57 22.49 16.44
C THR A 84 -16.67 22.79 15.42
N GLY A 85 -16.45 22.47 14.14
CA GLY A 85 -17.44 22.63 13.07
C GLY A 85 -18.67 21.75 13.27
N LEU A 86 -18.48 20.46 13.58
CA LEU A 86 -19.58 19.53 13.83
C LEU A 86 -20.43 19.92 15.05
N ILE A 87 -19.78 20.16 16.21
CA ILE A 87 -20.49 20.53 17.44
C ILE A 87 -21.20 21.86 17.25
N GLY A 88 -20.57 22.84 16.58
CA GLY A 88 -21.18 24.13 16.28
C GLY A 88 -22.40 24.04 15.36
N MET A 89 -22.32 23.27 14.27
CA MET A 89 -23.49 23.01 13.39
C MET A 89 -24.63 22.33 14.14
N VAL A 90 -24.33 21.33 14.97
CA VAL A 90 -25.32 20.62 15.80
C VAL A 90 -25.93 21.53 16.85
N ALA A 91 -25.14 22.38 17.51
CA ALA A 91 -25.63 23.34 18.51
C ALA A 91 -26.54 24.40 17.87
N VAL A 92 -26.15 24.99 16.75
CA VAL A 92 -26.98 25.98 16.04
C VAL A 92 -28.31 25.38 15.57
N GLN A 93 -28.32 24.13 15.12
CA GLN A 93 -29.56 23.41 14.77
C GLN A 93 -30.37 22.94 15.99
N GLY A 94 -29.72 22.73 17.15
CA GLY A 94 -30.38 22.30 18.38
C GLY A 94 -31.08 23.43 19.13
N PHE A 95 -30.50 24.63 19.10
CA PHE A 95 -31.03 25.82 19.79
C PHE A 95 -31.75 26.81 18.85
N GLY A 96 -31.77 26.57 17.54
CA GLY A 96 -32.42 27.43 16.56
C GLY A 96 -32.62 26.74 15.20
N SER A 97 -32.93 27.51 14.16
CA SER A 97 -32.99 27.03 12.78
C SER A 97 -31.83 27.60 11.97
N TRP A 98 -31.13 26.76 11.21
CA TRP A 98 -30.09 27.20 10.29
C TRP A 98 -30.62 27.81 8.98
N ARG A 99 -31.89 27.57 8.63
CA ARG A 99 -32.50 28.03 7.37
C ARG A 99 -33.20 29.37 7.56
N GLY A 100 -32.71 30.40 6.86
CA GLY A 100 -33.43 31.65 6.64
C GLY A 100 -33.60 32.54 7.88
N GLY A 101 -32.71 32.43 8.87
CA GLY A 101 -32.78 33.19 10.13
C GLY A 101 -31.43 33.71 10.59
N GLU A 102 -31.43 34.46 11.69
CA GLU A 102 -30.26 35.17 12.25
C GLU A 102 -29.07 34.26 12.58
N HIS A 103 -29.31 32.98 12.83
CA HIS A 103 -28.26 32.00 13.12
C HIS A 103 -27.59 31.39 11.87
N GLN A 104 -28.09 31.68 10.67
CA GLN A 104 -27.54 31.13 9.41
C GLN A 104 -26.06 31.50 9.19
N PRO A 105 -25.57 32.73 9.43
CA PRO A 105 -24.14 33.05 9.29
C PRO A 105 -23.26 32.28 10.27
N ILE A 106 -23.75 32.05 11.49
CA ILE A 106 -23.05 31.27 12.53
C ILE A 106 -22.96 29.80 12.10
N PHE A 107 -24.03 29.24 11.56
CA PHE A 107 -24.03 27.91 10.97
C PHE A 107 -23.02 27.79 9.82
N VAL A 108 -23.01 28.76 8.89
CA VAL A 108 -22.07 28.79 7.75
C VAL A 108 -20.62 28.84 8.23
N PHE A 109 -20.30 29.62 9.25
CA PHE A 109 -18.96 29.63 9.86
C PHE A 109 -18.53 28.23 10.32
N PHE A 110 -19.37 27.52 11.10
CA PHE A 110 -19.05 26.18 11.55
C PHE A 110 -18.99 25.14 10.42
N ALA A 111 -19.84 25.27 9.39
CA ALA A 111 -19.78 24.45 8.19
C ALA A 111 -18.47 24.67 7.41
N LEU A 112 -17.97 25.90 7.32
CA LEU A 112 -16.66 26.20 6.72
C LEU A 112 -15.50 25.58 7.51
N LEU A 113 -15.54 25.57 8.85
CA LEU A 113 -14.51 24.88 9.65
C LEU A 113 -14.46 23.38 9.35
N ALA A 114 -15.62 22.73 9.24
CA ALA A 114 -15.71 21.32 8.85
C ALA A 114 -15.26 21.09 7.39
N GLY A 115 -15.60 21.99 6.47
CA GLY A 115 -15.14 21.94 5.07
C GLY A 115 -13.61 22.06 4.95
N VAL A 116 -13.00 22.99 5.67
CA VAL A 116 -11.54 23.13 5.75
C VAL A 116 -10.92 21.87 6.35
N ALA A 117 -11.46 21.32 7.44
CA ALA A 117 -10.97 20.09 8.04
C ALA A 117 -11.01 18.91 7.05
N PHE A 118 -12.06 18.78 6.26
CA PHE A 118 -12.15 17.78 5.18
C PHE A 118 -11.12 18.02 4.08
N GLY A 119 -10.84 19.27 3.71
CA GLY A 119 -9.77 19.62 2.78
C GLY A 119 -8.36 19.23 3.27
N ILE A 120 -8.08 19.39 4.57
CA ILE A 120 -6.83 18.92 5.19
C ILE A 120 -6.71 17.40 5.10
N MET A 121 -7.82 16.68 5.34
CA MET A 121 -7.88 15.22 5.20
C MET A 121 -7.60 14.81 3.75
N PHE A 122 -8.29 15.41 2.79
CA PHE A 122 -8.09 15.14 1.37
C PHE A 122 -6.63 15.34 0.97
N TYR A 123 -6.02 16.49 1.31
CA TYR A 123 -4.62 16.79 1.01
C TYR A 123 -3.68 15.70 1.54
N ASN A 124 -3.75 15.38 2.84
CA ASN A 124 -2.85 14.40 3.44
C ASN A 124 -3.04 12.99 2.87
N LEU A 125 -4.28 12.55 2.64
CA LEU A 125 -4.57 11.19 2.17
C LEU A 125 -4.35 11.02 0.65
N TYR A 126 -4.54 12.08 -0.14
CA TYR A 126 -4.25 12.06 -1.58
C TYR A 126 -2.74 12.04 -1.84
N PHE A 127 -1.99 12.95 -1.21
CA PHE A 127 -0.56 13.09 -1.46
C PHE A 127 0.31 12.02 -0.78
N VAL A 128 -0.15 11.32 0.28
CA VAL A 128 0.57 10.14 0.80
C VAL A 128 0.50 8.94 -0.16
N LEU A 129 -0.55 8.85 -0.99
CA LEU A 129 -0.73 7.82 -2.01
C LEU A 129 -0.13 8.19 -3.37
N SER A 130 0.29 9.45 -3.56
CA SER A 130 0.86 9.91 -4.83
C SER A 130 2.33 9.48 -4.95
N PRO A 131 2.82 9.10 -6.15
CA PRO A 131 4.24 8.83 -6.40
C PRO A 131 5.12 10.00 -5.98
N SER A 132 6.35 9.72 -5.53
CA SER A 132 7.30 10.78 -5.15
C SER A 132 8.11 11.17 -6.37
N ALA A 133 8.38 12.46 -6.57
CA ALA A 133 9.33 12.91 -7.60
C ALA A 133 10.78 12.44 -7.31
N GLU A 134 11.06 11.96 -6.09
CA GLU A 134 12.34 11.35 -5.71
C GLU A 134 12.46 9.87 -6.17
N GLU A 135 11.40 9.33 -6.79
CA GLU A 135 11.32 8.02 -7.43
C GLU A 135 11.67 8.13 -8.94
N GLU A 136 12.46 9.16 -9.31
CA GLU A 136 12.84 9.49 -10.69
C GLU A 136 14.04 8.66 -11.19
N ALA A 137 13.69 7.62 -11.96
CA ALA A 137 14.54 6.80 -12.84
C ALA A 137 15.67 5.97 -12.17
N PRO A 138 15.95 4.74 -12.68
CA PRO A 138 17.17 4.04 -12.31
C PRO A 138 18.38 4.89 -12.74
N PRO A 139 19.43 5.00 -11.90
CA PRO A 139 20.58 5.84 -12.21
C PRO A 139 21.29 5.28 -13.44
N THR A 140 21.51 6.14 -14.45
CA THR A 140 22.17 5.76 -15.73
C THR A 140 23.64 5.41 -15.60
N LYS A 141 24.19 5.52 -14.38
CA LYS A 141 25.54 5.09 -14.01
C LYS A 141 25.61 4.84 -12.50
N ILE A 142 26.24 3.74 -12.09
CA ILE A 142 26.56 3.43 -10.71
C ILE A 142 27.83 4.19 -10.29
N THR A 143 27.80 4.89 -9.15
CA THR A 143 28.92 5.69 -8.62
C THR A 143 29.38 5.23 -7.23
N GLY A 144 30.61 5.57 -6.86
CA GLY A 144 31.29 5.04 -5.66
C GLY A 144 30.66 5.46 -4.31
N ASP A 145 29.93 6.57 -4.30
CA ASP A 145 29.19 7.10 -3.15
C ASP A 145 27.86 6.35 -2.89
N MET A 146 27.31 5.67 -3.91
CA MET A 146 26.10 4.86 -3.79
C MET A 146 26.28 3.75 -2.76
N LYS A 147 25.20 3.44 -2.03
CA LYS A 147 25.20 2.37 -1.03
C LYS A 147 25.12 1.01 -1.71
N VAL A 148 25.99 0.08 -1.28
CA VAL A 148 26.06 -1.28 -1.85
C VAL A 148 24.69 -1.95 -1.83
N GLY A 149 23.96 -1.87 -0.71
CA GLY A 149 22.62 -2.44 -0.59
C GLY A 149 21.57 -1.79 -1.50
N ILE A 150 21.67 -0.49 -1.79
CA ILE A 150 20.75 0.20 -2.71
C ILE A 150 21.04 -0.19 -4.16
N VAL A 151 22.33 -0.34 -4.52
CA VAL A 151 22.73 -0.84 -5.84
C VAL A 151 22.30 -2.30 -6.04
N LEU A 152 22.38 -3.14 -5.01
CA LEU A 152 21.87 -4.51 -5.05
C LEU A 152 20.32 -4.57 -5.14
N ASP A 153 19.61 -3.68 -4.42
CA ASP A 153 18.15 -3.59 -4.51
C ASP A 153 17.68 -3.10 -5.90
N GLN A 154 18.43 -2.18 -6.54
CA GLN A 154 18.11 -1.62 -7.86
C GLN A 154 18.57 -2.51 -9.04
N PHE A 155 19.71 -3.19 -8.89
CA PHE A 155 20.35 -4.00 -9.92
C PHE A 155 20.75 -5.38 -9.34
N PRO A 156 19.81 -6.33 -9.16
CA PRO A 156 20.09 -7.61 -8.50
C PRO A 156 21.24 -8.42 -9.12
N SER A 157 21.39 -8.34 -10.45
CA SER A 157 22.48 -8.97 -11.22
C SER A 157 23.89 -8.47 -10.84
N SER A 158 24.00 -7.31 -10.15
CA SER A 158 25.27 -6.83 -9.63
C SER A 158 25.85 -7.73 -8.51
N LEU A 159 25.01 -8.50 -7.81
CA LEU A 159 25.43 -9.35 -6.70
C LEU A 159 26.56 -10.31 -7.07
N THR A 160 26.48 -10.93 -8.25
CA THR A 160 27.52 -11.84 -8.76
C THR A 160 28.85 -11.12 -8.94
N ILE A 161 28.82 -9.90 -9.50
CA ILE A 161 30.00 -9.06 -9.71
C ILE A 161 30.63 -8.68 -8.37
N PHE A 162 29.81 -8.33 -7.36
CA PHE A 162 30.32 -8.08 -6.00
C PHE A 162 30.98 -9.35 -5.41
N ILE A 163 30.35 -10.53 -5.51
CA ILE A 163 30.89 -11.77 -4.95
C ILE A 163 32.20 -12.19 -5.65
N GLU A 164 32.29 -12.06 -6.97
CA GLU A 164 33.53 -12.31 -7.74
C GLU A 164 34.69 -11.42 -7.31
N ASN A 165 34.43 -10.14 -7.03
CA ASN A 165 35.45 -9.13 -6.73
C ASN A 165 35.76 -8.99 -5.21
N GLY A 166 35.53 -10.03 -4.40
CA GLY A 166 36.00 -10.05 -3.00
C GLY A 166 34.97 -9.64 -1.94
N PHE A 167 33.68 -9.50 -2.30
CA PHE A 167 32.61 -9.14 -1.35
C PHE A 167 31.74 -10.33 -0.93
N GLN A 168 32.34 -11.50 -0.68
CA GLN A 168 31.62 -12.76 -0.42
C GLN A 168 30.66 -12.70 0.79
N ALA A 169 30.86 -11.77 1.73
CA ALA A 169 29.91 -11.53 2.83
C ALA A 169 28.49 -11.19 2.34
N LEU A 170 28.33 -10.65 1.13
CA LEU A 170 27.04 -10.32 0.52
C LEU A 170 26.25 -11.55 0.03
N ALA A 171 26.88 -12.73 -0.04
CA ALA A 171 26.15 -13.99 -0.27
C ALA A 171 25.11 -14.24 0.84
N ASN A 172 25.37 -13.77 2.07
CA ASN A 172 24.42 -13.83 3.18
C ASN A 172 23.32 -12.75 3.04
N PRO A 173 22.02 -13.12 2.91
CA PRO A 173 20.92 -12.16 2.79
C PRO A 173 20.84 -11.15 3.95
N THR A 174 21.15 -11.56 5.18
CA THR A 174 21.13 -10.68 6.36
C THR A 174 22.20 -9.59 6.26
N ALA A 175 23.36 -9.87 5.64
CA ALA A 175 24.39 -8.87 5.42
C ALA A 175 23.96 -7.83 4.36
N ARG A 176 23.24 -8.27 3.31
CA ARG A 176 22.63 -7.38 2.30
C ARG A 176 21.60 -6.43 2.92
N GLN A 177 20.76 -6.94 3.83
CA GLN A 177 19.72 -6.16 4.48
C GLN A 177 20.20 -5.24 5.63
N THR A 178 21.42 -5.42 6.13
CA THR A 178 21.95 -4.65 7.27
C THR A 178 23.12 -3.74 6.87
N PHE A 179 24.35 -4.25 6.92
CA PHE A 179 25.58 -3.48 6.73
C PHE A 179 25.70 -2.89 5.31
N ALA A 180 25.28 -3.64 4.29
CA ALA A 180 25.38 -3.19 2.89
C ALA A 180 24.53 -1.93 2.61
N LYS A 181 23.39 -1.74 3.29
CA LYS A 181 22.56 -0.53 3.14
C LYS A 181 23.20 0.73 3.75
N MET A 182 24.23 0.58 4.58
CA MET A 182 24.90 1.70 5.28
C MET A 182 26.22 2.12 4.63
N VAL A 183 26.90 1.19 3.94
CA VAL A 183 28.25 1.38 3.37
C VAL A 183 28.19 1.73 1.87
N SER A 184 29.00 2.70 1.46
CA SER A 184 29.15 3.08 0.05
C SER A 184 30.14 2.16 -0.67
N ILE A 185 30.05 2.05 -2.00
CA ILE A 185 30.95 1.19 -2.80
C ILE A 185 32.41 1.54 -2.54
N ASP A 186 32.79 2.82 -2.55
CA ASP A 186 34.18 3.26 -2.29
C ASP A 186 34.72 2.72 -0.96
N LYS A 187 33.91 2.80 0.12
CA LYS A 187 34.29 2.33 1.46
C LYS A 187 34.32 0.81 1.57
N ALA A 188 33.54 0.12 0.75
CA ALA A 188 33.62 -1.34 0.62
C ALA A 188 34.92 -1.72 -0.10
N CYS A 189 35.19 -1.11 -1.25
CA CYS A 189 36.42 -1.32 -2.03
C CYS A 189 37.69 -1.05 -1.22
N GLU A 190 37.76 0.10 -0.52
CA GLU A 190 38.86 0.45 0.39
C GLU A 190 39.10 -0.64 1.44
N LYS A 191 38.03 -1.09 2.12
CA LYS A 191 38.13 -2.11 3.19
C LYS A 191 38.53 -3.49 2.68
N HIS A 192 38.20 -3.82 1.43
CA HIS A 192 38.51 -5.12 0.81
C HIS A 192 39.78 -5.09 -0.07
N GLY A 193 40.48 -3.95 -0.16
CA GLY A 193 41.71 -3.81 -0.97
C GLY A 193 41.47 -3.82 -2.47
N VAL A 194 40.25 -3.47 -2.92
CA VAL A 194 39.82 -3.47 -4.32
C VAL A 194 39.94 -2.06 -4.89
N SER A 195 40.43 -1.92 -6.13
CA SER A 195 40.44 -0.64 -6.86
C SER A 195 39.00 -0.21 -7.17
N SER A 196 38.50 0.83 -6.50
CA SER A 196 37.11 1.30 -6.69
C SER A 196 36.85 1.73 -8.14
N ALA A 197 37.83 2.37 -8.80
CA ALA A 197 37.70 2.81 -10.19
C ALA A 197 37.51 1.63 -11.16
N GLU A 198 38.36 0.61 -11.07
CA GLU A 198 38.28 -0.61 -11.91
C GLU A 198 37.01 -1.41 -11.61
N PHE A 199 36.64 -1.53 -10.33
CA PHE A 199 35.42 -2.21 -9.92
C PHE A 199 34.16 -1.52 -10.43
N LEU A 200 34.09 -0.19 -10.31
CA LEU A 200 32.98 0.61 -10.84
C LEU A 200 32.93 0.55 -12.38
N GLU A 201 34.06 0.50 -13.07
CA GLU A 201 34.09 0.33 -14.53
C GLU A 201 33.52 -1.04 -14.93
N LYS A 202 34.03 -2.14 -14.37
CA LYS A 202 33.50 -3.50 -14.62
C LYS A 202 32.01 -3.60 -14.27
N LEU A 203 31.59 -3.03 -13.14
CA LEU A 203 30.20 -3.04 -12.67
C LEU A 203 29.28 -2.27 -13.63
N ASN A 204 29.66 -1.06 -14.08
CA ASN A 204 28.86 -0.30 -15.03
C ASN A 204 28.81 -0.96 -16.41
N GLN A 205 29.93 -1.51 -16.89
CA GLN A 205 29.96 -2.21 -18.17
C GLN A 205 29.03 -3.43 -18.16
N GLU A 206 29.12 -4.30 -17.16
CA GLU A 206 28.28 -5.50 -17.09
C GLU A 206 26.78 -5.19 -16.91
N ILE A 207 26.43 -4.20 -16.09
CA ILE A 207 25.02 -3.84 -15.84
C ILE A 207 24.41 -3.15 -17.06
N PHE A 208 25.02 -2.07 -17.56
CA PHE A 208 24.40 -1.24 -18.61
C PHE A 208 24.69 -1.74 -20.05
N SER A 209 25.69 -2.60 -20.28
CA SER A 209 25.89 -3.22 -21.61
C SER A 209 24.99 -4.44 -21.83
N LYS A 210 24.60 -5.16 -20.75
CA LYS A 210 23.60 -6.25 -20.85
C LYS A 210 22.19 -5.74 -21.10
N GLU A 211 21.84 -4.52 -20.71
CA GLU A 211 20.55 -3.92 -21.11
C GLU A 211 20.43 -3.68 -22.62
N THR A 212 21.54 -3.67 -23.38
CA THR A 212 21.51 -3.65 -24.86
C THR A 212 21.48 -5.06 -25.48
N SER A 213 21.79 -6.10 -24.70
CA SER A 213 21.91 -7.48 -25.20
C SER A 213 21.71 -8.52 -24.07
N SER A 214 20.67 -9.34 -24.21
CA SER A 214 20.21 -10.43 -23.31
C SER A 214 19.42 -10.01 -22.06
N ALA A 215 18.09 -10.03 -22.20
CA ALA A 215 17.22 -10.39 -21.10
C ALA A 215 17.31 -11.91 -20.87
N SER A 216 17.92 -12.34 -19.74
CA SER A 216 17.82 -13.72 -19.24
C SER A 216 18.45 -13.90 -17.83
N GLY A 217 17.61 -13.96 -16.78
CA GLY A 217 17.87 -14.54 -15.44
C GLY A 217 18.98 -13.95 -14.54
N GLU A 218 18.95 -13.97 -13.20
CA GLU A 218 18.01 -14.36 -12.12
C GLU A 218 18.61 -13.82 -10.78
N THR A 219 17.98 -13.70 -9.60
CA THR A 219 16.57 -13.80 -9.12
C THR A 219 16.44 -12.96 -7.81
N ASP A 220 15.27 -12.36 -7.53
CA ASP A 220 14.69 -12.30 -6.17
C ASP A 220 13.24 -11.71 -6.17
N SER A 221 12.29 -12.39 -5.52
CA SER A 221 10.92 -11.96 -5.16
C SER A 221 9.88 -11.54 -6.21
N ALA A 222 10.17 -11.60 -7.51
CA ALA A 222 9.14 -11.61 -8.55
C ALA A 222 8.91 -13.07 -9.00
N GLY A 223 7.69 -13.60 -8.84
CA GLY A 223 7.36 -14.98 -9.26
C GLY A 223 7.71 -15.26 -10.71
N GLN A 224 8.22 -16.45 -11.00
CA GLN A 224 8.69 -16.84 -12.33
C GLN A 224 7.55 -16.80 -13.36
N GLU A 225 7.85 -16.33 -14.58
CA GLU A 225 6.94 -16.43 -15.71
C GLU A 225 7.07 -17.82 -16.35
N ILE A 226 5.93 -18.44 -16.68
CA ILE A 226 5.86 -19.81 -17.21
C ILE A 226 5.61 -19.80 -18.72
N GLN A 227 6.43 -20.54 -19.46
CA GLN A 227 6.36 -20.71 -20.90
C GLN A 227 5.53 -21.95 -21.28
N ARG A 228 5.06 -21.98 -22.53
CA ARG A 228 4.27 -23.11 -23.04
C ARG A 228 5.16 -24.33 -23.26
N GLY A 229 4.82 -25.43 -22.60
CA GLY A 229 5.63 -26.65 -22.50
C GLY A 229 6.21 -26.88 -21.09
N GLU A 230 6.21 -25.86 -20.23
CA GLU A 230 6.66 -25.97 -18.83
C GLU A 230 5.50 -26.36 -17.90
N MET A 231 5.86 -26.95 -16.77
CA MET A 231 4.94 -27.32 -15.68
C MET A 231 4.95 -26.24 -14.60
N CYS A 232 3.86 -26.14 -13.83
CA CYS A 232 3.74 -25.18 -12.75
C CYS A 232 4.50 -25.62 -11.50
N GLU A 233 5.26 -24.70 -10.92
CA GLU A 233 5.93 -24.83 -9.62
C GLU A 233 5.40 -23.78 -8.62
N GLY A 234 5.82 -23.84 -7.36
CA GLY A 234 5.28 -23.00 -6.28
C GLY A 234 5.60 -21.51 -6.40
N ASP A 235 6.69 -21.15 -7.06
CA ASP A 235 7.11 -19.77 -7.33
C ASP A 235 6.57 -19.22 -8.65
N THR A 236 5.90 -20.05 -9.46
CA THR A 236 5.24 -19.62 -10.70
C THR A 236 4.22 -18.53 -10.43
N ARG A 237 4.26 -17.45 -11.22
CA ARG A 237 3.34 -16.30 -11.13
C ARG A 237 1.96 -16.65 -11.71
N VAL A 238 0.92 -16.45 -10.91
CA VAL A 238 -0.49 -16.76 -11.27
C VAL A 238 -0.94 -16.03 -12.55
N GLY A 239 -0.56 -14.76 -12.70
CA GLY A 239 -0.86 -13.99 -13.91
C GLY A 239 -0.20 -14.50 -15.19
N SER A 240 1.01 -15.09 -15.08
CA SER A 240 1.67 -15.72 -16.23
C SER A 240 1.02 -17.07 -16.56
N LEU A 241 0.75 -17.88 -15.54
CA LEU A 241 0.15 -19.19 -15.66
C LEU A 241 -1.19 -19.16 -16.42
N ILE A 242 -2.09 -18.27 -16.04
CA ILE A 242 -3.43 -18.16 -16.66
C ILE A 242 -3.36 -17.52 -18.05
N LYS A 243 -2.32 -16.74 -18.35
CA LYS A 243 -2.07 -16.18 -19.68
C LYS A 243 -1.52 -17.24 -20.64
N THR A 244 -0.68 -18.15 -20.16
CA THR A 244 -0.07 -19.24 -20.95
C THR A 244 -1.01 -20.44 -21.11
N TYR A 245 -1.74 -20.80 -20.05
CA TYR A 245 -2.65 -21.95 -19.98
C TYR A 245 -4.00 -21.52 -19.37
N LEU A 246 -4.92 -21.06 -20.22
CA LEU A 246 -6.17 -20.41 -19.77
C LEU A 246 -7.09 -21.37 -18.98
N THR A 247 -6.99 -22.67 -19.26
CA THR A 247 -7.75 -23.74 -18.60
C THR A 247 -7.48 -23.82 -17.08
N THR A 248 -6.25 -23.49 -16.64
CA THR A 248 -5.82 -23.54 -15.23
C THR A 248 -6.61 -22.60 -14.31
N LYS A 249 -7.25 -21.56 -14.86
CA LYS A 249 -8.13 -20.64 -14.12
C LYS A 249 -9.22 -21.38 -13.33
N SER A 250 -9.76 -22.46 -13.91
CA SER A 250 -10.82 -23.27 -13.29
C SER A 250 -10.40 -23.95 -11.98
N VAL A 251 -9.12 -24.30 -11.84
CA VAL A 251 -8.55 -24.89 -10.62
C VAL A 251 -8.55 -23.86 -9.50
N PHE A 252 -8.15 -22.62 -9.79
CA PHE A 252 -8.19 -21.52 -8.83
C PHE A 252 -9.64 -21.14 -8.44
N GLU A 253 -10.57 -21.09 -9.39
CA GLU A 253 -11.99 -20.80 -9.07
C GLU A 253 -12.60 -21.89 -8.18
N LYS A 254 -12.24 -23.15 -8.38
CA LYS A 254 -12.67 -24.29 -7.55
C LYS A 254 -12.20 -24.21 -6.10
N HIS A 255 -10.93 -23.81 -5.86
CA HIS A 255 -10.35 -23.79 -4.51
C HIS A 255 -10.51 -22.44 -3.79
N TYR A 256 -10.50 -21.32 -4.53
CA TYR A 256 -10.48 -19.96 -3.96
C TYR A 256 -11.79 -19.19 -4.18
N GLY A 257 -12.69 -19.71 -5.03
CA GLY A 257 -13.95 -19.08 -5.42
C GLY A 257 -13.81 -18.09 -6.59
N GLU A 258 -14.93 -17.83 -7.27
CA GLU A 258 -15.00 -16.96 -8.47
C GLU A 258 -14.45 -15.54 -8.24
N GLY A 259 -14.52 -15.05 -7.00
CA GLY A 259 -14.04 -13.72 -6.60
C GLY A 259 -12.51 -13.58 -6.53
N CYS A 260 -11.73 -14.66 -6.63
CA CYS A 260 -10.27 -14.63 -6.54
C CYS A 260 -9.65 -13.62 -7.54
N PHE A 261 -10.19 -13.59 -8.77
CA PHE A 261 -9.74 -12.75 -9.89
C PHE A 261 -10.20 -11.28 -9.85
N SER A 262 -10.71 -10.81 -8.70
CA SER A 262 -11.16 -9.41 -8.53
C SER A 262 -10.07 -8.44 -8.06
N CYS A 263 -8.92 -8.94 -7.59
CA CYS A 263 -7.82 -8.13 -7.09
C CYS A 263 -6.74 -7.90 -8.17
N PRO A 264 -6.39 -6.65 -8.54
CA PRO A 264 -5.29 -6.38 -9.47
C PRO A 264 -3.91 -6.89 -9.00
N GLY A 265 -3.73 -7.11 -7.70
CA GLY A 265 -2.49 -7.64 -7.13
C GLY A 265 -2.22 -9.11 -7.47
N GLN A 266 -3.27 -9.91 -7.64
CA GLN A 266 -3.16 -11.37 -7.84
C GLN A 266 -2.34 -11.77 -9.07
N VAL A 267 -2.32 -10.92 -10.10
CA VAL A 267 -1.51 -11.11 -11.32
C VAL A 267 -0.01 -11.25 -11.00
N TYR A 268 0.44 -10.67 -9.88
CA TYR A 268 1.85 -10.64 -9.47
C TYR A 268 2.22 -11.68 -8.41
N GLU A 269 1.24 -12.33 -7.79
CA GLU A 269 1.40 -13.33 -6.72
C GLU A 269 1.86 -14.69 -7.28
N THR A 270 2.54 -15.49 -6.44
CA THR A 270 2.91 -16.88 -6.79
C THR A 270 1.83 -17.89 -6.40
N VAL A 271 1.89 -19.10 -6.98
CA VAL A 271 1.00 -20.20 -6.59
C VAL A 271 1.16 -20.58 -5.11
N ALA A 272 2.38 -20.61 -4.58
CA ALA A 272 2.64 -20.84 -3.15
C ALA A 272 2.10 -19.72 -2.24
N GLN A 273 2.20 -18.46 -2.68
CA GLN A 273 1.62 -17.33 -1.93
C GLN A 273 0.10 -17.41 -1.88
N THR A 274 -0.56 -17.66 -3.01
CA THR A 274 -2.02 -17.81 -3.05
C THR A 274 -2.50 -19.04 -2.26
N ALA A 275 -1.83 -20.19 -2.38
CA ALA A 275 -2.15 -21.38 -1.60
C ALA A 275 -2.06 -21.12 -0.09
N SER A 276 -0.99 -20.44 0.34
CA SER A 276 -0.80 -20.05 1.75
C SER A 276 -1.90 -19.08 2.23
N MET A 277 -2.25 -18.07 1.45
CA MET A 277 -3.29 -17.09 1.82
C MET A 277 -4.69 -17.70 1.91
N HIS A 278 -5.00 -18.70 1.08
CA HIS A 278 -6.28 -19.39 1.07
C HIS A 278 -6.31 -20.65 1.96
N ASN A 279 -5.22 -20.97 2.66
CA ASN A 279 -5.06 -22.18 3.48
C ASN A 279 -5.38 -23.47 2.69
N VAL A 280 -4.89 -23.54 1.46
CA VAL A 280 -4.98 -24.69 0.56
C VAL A 280 -3.60 -25.36 0.49
N ASP A 281 -3.60 -26.69 0.42
CA ASP A 281 -2.37 -27.46 0.33
C ASP A 281 -1.66 -27.21 -1.02
N LEU A 282 -0.35 -26.96 -0.97
CA LEU A 282 0.43 -26.58 -2.14
C LEU A 282 0.64 -27.75 -3.11
N GLU A 283 0.87 -28.96 -2.58
CA GLU A 283 1.06 -30.15 -3.43
C GLU A 283 -0.24 -30.50 -4.16
N LEU A 284 -1.37 -30.43 -3.46
CA LEU A 284 -2.69 -30.63 -4.02
C LEU A 284 -3.00 -29.68 -5.19
N ILE A 285 -2.79 -28.36 -5.00
CA ILE A 285 -3.14 -27.39 -6.05
C ILE A 285 -2.17 -27.46 -7.23
N LEU A 286 -0.86 -27.66 -6.98
CA LEU A 286 0.12 -27.85 -8.07
C LEU A 286 -0.21 -29.09 -8.89
N ALA A 287 -0.62 -30.20 -8.26
CA ALA A 287 -1.04 -31.41 -8.96
C ALA A 287 -2.27 -31.16 -9.85
N GLU A 288 -3.30 -30.46 -9.36
CA GLU A 288 -4.48 -30.15 -10.16
C GLU A 288 -4.20 -29.16 -11.31
N ILE A 289 -3.35 -28.14 -11.10
CA ILE A 289 -2.89 -27.23 -12.16
C ILE A 289 -2.14 -28.01 -13.25
N ASN A 290 -1.19 -28.85 -12.85
CA ASN A 290 -0.33 -29.61 -13.77
C ASN A 290 -1.12 -30.65 -14.59
N ILE A 291 -2.16 -31.26 -14.02
CA ILE A 291 -3.11 -32.11 -14.76
C ILE A 291 -3.81 -31.32 -15.88
N GLU A 292 -4.14 -30.05 -15.65
CA GLU A 292 -4.83 -29.24 -16.67
C GLU A 292 -3.86 -28.74 -17.75
N ILE A 293 -2.63 -28.35 -17.38
CA ILE A 293 -1.53 -28.07 -18.32
C ILE A 293 -1.31 -29.26 -19.26
N GLU A 294 -1.23 -30.47 -18.72
CA GLU A 294 -1.07 -31.69 -19.52
C GLU A 294 -2.22 -31.92 -20.51
N LYS A 295 -3.47 -31.57 -20.17
CA LYS A 295 -4.60 -31.67 -21.10
C LYS A 295 -4.50 -30.64 -22.21
N GLU A 296 -4.19 -29.38 -21.88
CA GLU A 296 -4.07 -28.31 -22.86
C GLU A 296 -2.91 -28.57 -23.85
N LEU A 297 -1.77 -29.09 -23.36
CA LEU A 297 -0.65 -29.52 -24.19
C LEU A 297 -0.97 -30.73 -25.08
N LYS A 298 -1.81 -31.68 -24.63
CA LYS A 298 -2.25 -32.85 -25.44
C LYS A 298 -3.39 -32.53 -26.42
N ALA A 299 -4.05 -31.37 -26.26
CA ALA A 299 -5.11 -30.87 -27.14
C ALA A 299 -4.62 -29.85 -28.18
N SER A 300 -3.30 -29.57 -28.20
CA SER A 300 -2.61 -28.62 -29.08
C SER A 300 -1.89 -29.31 -30.24
#